data_AF-A0A349Z162-F1
#
_entry.id   AF-A0A349Z162-F1
#
_cell.length_a   1.000
_cell.length_b   1.000
_cell.length_c   1.000
_cell.angle_alpha   90.00
_cell.angle_beta   90.00
_cell.angle_gamma   90.00
#
_symmetry.space_group_name_H-M   'P 1'
#
loop_
_entity.id
_entity.type
_entity.pdbx_description
1 polymer ?
#
loop_
_entity_poly.entity_id
_entity_poly.type
_entity_poly.pdbx_seq_one_letter_code
_entity_poly.pdbx_strand_id
1 'polypeptide(L)'
;MLTVGCSGEQDSEFMLGQKLMLDMRYYCADGTPVEKCKTPVTTLLPEFAEIIRQGNIGGVILFAENLDNSQQIIELNYAIQQLAKEAGLPPLFIAIDQEGGRVARLPDKVATRYVGNMAIGATYPLYNITFAERVNKGIATSIGQLGFNVNFAPTVDVNVNADNPVINVRSYGEDPQVVAELGAAAVAALQSENILSALKHFPGHGDTHTDSHTGLPRVDHDLATVEAVDLLPFRYAIEQGQAPAMIMTAHIQYPLLDDTRFKALDGKDTLVPATLSHKILTGILRNKMGYQGIIVTDALDMAGIAHYVGHKKAG
;
A
#
# COMPACT_ATOMS: atom_id res chain seq x y z
N MET A 1 -1.14 -2.28 26.09
CA MET A 1 -2.55 -2.61 25.80
C MET A 1 -3.36 -1.34 26.01
N LEU A 2 -3.37 -0.46 25.01
CA LEU A 2 -4.24 0.73 24.98
C LEU A 2 -5.50 0.30 24.23
N THR A 3 -6.46 -0.25 24.96
CA THR A 3 -7.83 -0.33 24.48
C THR A 3 -8.35 1.10 24.45
N VAL A 4 -8.30 1.76 23.31
CA VAL A 4 -9.17 2.91 23.06
C VAL A 4 -10.57 2.32 23.01
N GLY A 5 -11.30 2.44 24.12
CA GLY A 5 -12.68 1.99 24.19
C GLY A 5 -13.50 2.78 23.18
N CYS A 6 -13.97 2.12 22.12
CA CYS A 6 -15.09 2.61 21.33
C CYS A 6 -16.35 2.45 22.19
N SER A 7 -16.53 3.33 23.18
CA SER A 7 -17.73 3.39 24.01
C SER A 7 -18.31 4.80 23.97
N GLY A 8 -19.38 4.95 23.20
CA GLY A 8 -20.11 6.19 22.96
C GLY A 8 -20.57 6.23 21.50
N GLU A 9 -21.70 6.85 21.20
CA GLU A 9 -22.09 7.19 19.81
C GLU A 9 -20.97 8.03 19.19
N GLN A 10 -19.98 7.38 18.58
CA GLN A 10 -18.98 8.06 17.78
C GLN A 10 -19.67 8.53 16.51
N ASP A 11 -19.45 9.80 16.19
CA ASP A 11 -19.96 10.42 14.97
C ASP A 11 -19.61 9.54 13.77
N SER A 12 -20.61 9.27 12.92
CA SER A 12 -20.41 8.48 11.71
C SER A 12 -19.37 9.13 10.79
N GLU A 13 -19.27 10.46 10.80
CA GLU A 13 -18.26 11.21 10.05
C GLU A 13 -16.84 10.87 10.54
N PHE A 14 -16.63 10.83 11.86
CA PHE A 14 -15.35 10.44 12.45
C PHE A 14 -14.97 9.01 12.04
N MET A 15 -15.88 8.05 12.18
CA MET A 15 -15.62 6.65 11.84
C MET A 15 -15.33 6.43 10.35
N LEU A 16 -15.96 7.21 9.48
CA LEU A 16 -15.64 7.24 8.05
C LEU A 16 -14.25 7.86 7.82
N GLY A 17 -13.94 8.96 8.48
CA GLY A 17 -12.64 9.62 8.42
C GLY A 17 -11.49 8.67 8.75
N GLN A 18 -11.65 7.82 9.77
CA GLN A 18 -10.63 6.83 10.14
C GLN A 18 -10.34 5.76 9.07
N LYS A 19 -11.15 5.69 8.01
CA LYS A 19 -10.92 4.82 6.84
C LYS A 19 -10.23 5.53 5.68
N LEU A 20 -9.99 6.83 5.81
CA LEU A 20 -9.37 7.65 4.78
C LEU A 20 -7.89 7.87 5.07
N MET A 21 -7.07 7.67 4.04
CA MET A 21 -5.67 8.06 4.00
C MET A 21 -5.48 9.06 2.87
N LEU A 22 -5.02 10.26 3.20
CA LEU A 22 -4.79 11.31 2.20
C LEU A 22 -3.31 11.35 1.80
N ASP A 23 -3.04 11.66 0.54
CA ASP A 23 -1.74 12.21 0.20
C ASP A 23 -1.75 13.73 0.38
N MET A 24 -0.57 14.27 0.66
CA MET A 24 -0.36 15.70 0.78
C MET A 24 0.78 16.11 -0.15
N ARG A 25 0.84 15.53 -1.35
CA ARG A 25 2.04 15.63 -2.19
C ARG A 25 2.32 17.07 -2.63
N TYR A 26 1.30 17.74 -3.13
CA TYR A 26 1.39 19.12 -3.63
C TYR A 26 0.24 19.98 -3.11
N TYR A 27 0.51 21.27 -2.91
CA TYR A 27 -0.52 22.24 -2.58
C TYR A 27 -0.18 23.65 -3.06
N CYS A 28 -1.15 24.32 -3.69
CA CYS A 28 -1.01 25.66 -4.26
C CYS A 28 -2.17 26.53 -3.77
N ALA A 29 -1.87 27.51 -2.91
CA ALA A 29 -2.88 28.40 -2.32
C ALA A 29 -3.44 29.46 -3.31
N ASP A 30 -2.87 29.56 -4.51
CA ASP A 30 -3.18 30.60 -5.50
C ASP A 30 -4.32 30.20 -6.47
N GLY A 31 -5.03 29.11 -6.19
CA GLY A 31 -6.10 28.60 -7.05
C GLY A 31 -5.61 27.86 -8.29
N THR A 32 -4.32 27.52 -8.36
CA THR A 32 -3.79 26.63 -9.40
C THR A 32 -4.57 25.30 -9.38
N PRO A 33 -5.08 24.81 -10.55
CA PRO A 33 -5.75 23.52 -10.62
C PRO A 33 -4.90 22.38 -10.06
N VAL A 34 -5.51 21.45 -9.35
CA VAL A 34 -4.81 20.36 -8.62
C VAL A 34 -3.88 19.58 -9.54
N GLU A 35 -4.33 19.22 -10.73
CA GLU A 35 -3.56 18.53 -11.76
C GLU A 35 -2.33 19.29 -12.27
N LYS A 36 -2.28 20.62 -12.06
CA LYS A 36 -1.14 21.49 -12.43
C LYS A 36 -0.29 21.89 -11.24
N CYS A 37 -0.78 21.72 -10.02
CA CYS A 37 -0.02 22.10 -8.84
C CYS A 37 1.20 21.18 -8.65
N LYS A 38 2.38 21.80 -8.50
CA LYS A 38 3.65 21.10 -8.30
C LYS A 38 4.47 21.64 -7.13
N THR A 39 3.87 22.49 -6.30
CA THR A 39 4.51 23.03 -5.09
C THR A 39 4.52 21.94 -4.02
N PRO A 40 5.67 21.37 -3.65
CA PRO A 40 5.72 20.28 -2.69
C PRO A 40 5.35 20.73 -1.29
N VAL A 41 4.60 19.89 -0.57
CA VAL A 41 4.29 20.14 0.84
C VAL A 41 5.40 19.53 1.69
N THR A 42 6.28 20.38 2.20
CA THR A 42 7.39 19.95 3.09
C THR A 42 7.17 20.34 4.55
N THR A 43 6.10 21.09 4.84
CA THR A 43 5.69 21.46 6.20
C THR A 43 4.17 21.29 6.35
N LEU A 44 3.69 21.17 7.58
CA LEU A 44 2.25 21.04 7.83
C LEU A 44 1.55 22.38 7.57
N LEU A 45 0.84 22.48 6.45
CA LEU A 45 0.08 23.68 6.08
C LEU A 45 -1.23 23.79 6.87
N PRO A 46 -1.74 25.01 7.12
CA PRO A 46 -2.98 25.23 7.88
C PRO A 46 -4.20 24.43 7.36
N GLU A 47 -4.31 24.26 6.05
CA GLU A 47 -5.43 23.58 5.40
C GLU A 47 -5.45 22.08 5.70
N PHE A 48 -4.28 21.44 5.71
CA PHE A 48 -4.16 20.04 6.12
C PHE A 48 -4.25 19.88 7.64
N ALA A 49 -3.74 20.85 8.39
CA ALA A 49 -3.89 20.87 9.84
C ALA A 49 -5.38 20.86 10.24
N GLU A 50 -6.22 21.62 9.53
CA GLU A 50 -7.65 21.65 9.82
C GLU A 50 -8.34 20.31 9.55
N ILE A 51 -7.99 19.63 8.44
CA ILE A 51 -8.48 18.28 8.15
C ILE A 51 -8.12 17.29 9.27
N ILE A 52 -6.87 17.36 9.77
CA ILE A 52 -6.41 16.53 10.88
C ILE A 52 -7.21 16.85 12.15
N ARG A 53 -7.37 18.13 12.52
CA ARG A 53 -8.09 18.54 13.75
C ARG A 53 -9.54 18.06 13.77
N GLN A 54 -10.19 18.01 12.62
CA GLN A 54 -11.57 17.55 12.50
C GLN A 54 -11.73 16.03 12.68
N GLY A 55 -10.64 15.25 12.69
CA GLY A 55 -10.70 13.79 12.82
C GLY A 55 -11.18 13.09 11.55
N ASN A 56 -11.16 13.79 10.42
CA ASN A 56 -11.71 13.32 9.14
C ASN A 56 -10.76 12.42 8.36
N ILE A 57 -9.61 12.05 8.93
CA ILE A 57 -8.64 11.10 8.34
C ILE A 57 -8.07 10.16 9.40
N GLY A 58 -7.75 8.93 9.00
CA GLY A 58 -7.02 7.95 9.82
C GLY A 58 -5.53 7.90 9.51
N GLY A 59 -5.11 8.50 8.39
CA GLY A 59 -3.70 8.55 8.04
C GLY A 59 -3.36 9.48 6.89
N VAL A 60 -2.05 9.59 6.66
CA VAL A 60 -1.45 10.27 5.52
C VAL A 60 -0.39 9.39 4.86
N ILE A 61 -0.24 9.49 3.55
CA ILE A 61 0.88 8.92 2.80
C ILE A 61 1.79 10.06 2.30
N LEU A 62 3.09 9.91 2.51
CA LEU A 62 4.10 10.86 2.04
C LEU A 62 4.90 10.28 0.86
N PHE A 63 5.17 11.12 -0.12
CA PHE A 63 5.94 10.81 -1.32
C PHE A 63 7.29 11.53 -1.31
N ALA A 64 8.16 11.24 -2.28
CA ALA A 64 9.51 11.80 -2.34
C ALA A 64 9.50 13.35 -2.31
N GLU A 65 8.48 13.96 -2.89
CA GLU A 65 8.32 15.42 -2.92
C GLU A 65 8.08 16.04 -1.54
N ASN A 66 7.57 15.26 -0.58
CA ASN A 66 7.39 15.69 0.80
C ASN A 66 8.70 15.61 1.63
N LEU A 67 9.76 15.00 1.09
CA LEU A 67 10.92 14.53 1.84
C LEU A 67 12.22 15.13 1.30
N ASP A 68 12.77 16.12 2.01
CA ASP A 68 14.04 16.75 1.64
C ASP A 68 15.21 16.28 2.53
N ASN A 69 15.11 16.50 3.84
CA ASN A 69 16.19 16.21 4.78
C ASN A 69 15.64 15.72 6.12
N SER A 70 16.46 15.03 6.91
CA SER A 70 16.02 14.36 8.13
C SER A 70 15.31 15.29 9.11
N GLN A 71 15.80 16.53 9.28
CA GLN A 71 15.17 17.50 10.17
C GLN A 71 13.77 17.86 9.70
N GLN A 72 13.63 18.24 8.42
CA GLN A 72 12.33 18.59 7.83
C GLN A 72 11.32 17.43 7.92
N ILE A 73 11.76 16.20 7.66
CA ILE A 73 10.88 15.01 7.72
C ILE A 73 10.39 14.76 9.14
N ILE A 74 11.30 14.82 10.13
CA ILE A 74 10.94 14.66 11.54
C ILE A 74 9.98 15.76 11.99
N GLU A 75 10.23 17.01 11.61
CA GLU A 75 9.37 18.15 11.96
C GLU A 75 7.97 17.99 11.37
N LEU A 76 7.84 17.59 10.10
CA LEU A 76 6.56 17.33 9.45
C LEU A 76 5.78 16.20 10.15
N ASN A 77 6.41 15.05 10.34
CA ASN A 77 5.76 13.88 10.96
C ASN A 77 5.40 14.16 12.43
N TYR A 78 6.26 14.86 13.16
CA TYR A 78 5.98 15.28 14.53
C TYR A 78 4.80 16.25 14.58
N ALA A 79 4.74 17.25 13.69
CA ALA A 79 3.62 18.20 13.64
C ALA A 79 2.28 17.51 13.38
N ILE A 80 2.24 16.52 12.48
CA ILE A 80 1.04 15.72 12.18
C ILE A 80 0.57 14.97 13.44
N GLN A 81 1.47 14.24 14.11
CA GLN A 81 1.12 13.47 15.31
C GLN A 81 0.75 14.35 16.49
N GLN A 82 1.49 15.44 16.68
CA GLN A 82 1.27 16.38 17.77
C GLN A 82 -0.10 17.05 17.64
N LEU A 83 -0.49 17.41 16.41
CA LEU A 83 -1.80 17.99 16.15
C LEU A 83 -2.96 17.03 16.44
N ALA A 84 -2.84 15.77 16.04
CA ALA A 84 -3.83 14.75 16.35
C ALA A 84 -3.99 14.55 17.86
N LYS A 85 -2.86 14.52 18.59
CA LYS A 85 -2.84 14.42 20.05
C LYS A 85 -3.50 15.64 20.71
N GLU A 86 -3.21 16.85 20.25
CA GLU A 86 -3.81 18.08 20.77
C GLU A 86 -5.32 18.14 20.55
N ALA A 87 -5.79 17.60 19.42
CA ALA A 87 -7.21 17.47 19.09
C ALA A 87 -7.90 16.30 19.83
N GLY A 88 -7.17 15.52 20.65
CA GLY A 88 -7.72 14.36 21.36
C GLY A 88 -8.04 13.16 20.47
N LEU A 89 -7.41 13.08 19.30
CA LEU A 89 -7.61 12.04 18.29
C LEU A 89 -6.62 10.88 18.46
N PRO A 90 -6.93 9.69 17.92
CA PRO A 90 -5.95 8.62 17.79
C PRO A 90 -4.71 9.05 16.97
N PRO A 91 -3.53 8.44 17.19
CA PRO A 91 -2.37 8.67 16.34
C PRO A 91 -2.68 8.31 14.89
N LEU A 92 -2.23 9.14 13.95
CA LEU A 92 -2.42 8.86 12.52
C LEU A 92 -1.45 7.77 12.05
N PHE A 93 -1.87 7.00 11.05
CA PHE A 93 -0.94 6.31 10.18
C PHE A 93 -0.17 7.33 9.33
N ILE A 94 1.16 7.24 9.33
CA ILE A 94 2.04 8.02 8.47
C ILE A 94 2.80 7.00 7.62
N ALA A 95 2.38 6.88 6.37
CA ALA A 95 2.80 5.86 5.43
C ALA A 95 3.82 6.37 4.40
N ILE A 96 4.60 5.42 3.87
CA ILE A 96 5.60 5.64 2.82
C ILE A 96 5.72 4.37 1.95
N ASP A 97 6.07 4.52 0.67
CA ASP A 97 6.52 3.40 -0.17
C ASP A 97 8.05 3.28 -0.14
N GLN A 98 8.59 2.64 0.89
CA GLN A 98 10.02 2.38 0.99
C GLN A 98 10.30 0.88 0.77
N GLU A 99 10.12 0.41 -0.47
CA GLU A 99 10.39 -0.98 -0.87
C GLU A 99 11.90 -1.26 -1.00
N GLY A 100 12.68 -0.22 -1.34
CA GLY A 100 14.07 -0.34 -1.75
C GLY A 100 14.23 -0.41 -3.27
N GLY A 101 15.47 -0.33 -3.75
CA GLY A 101 15.76 -0.33 -5.19
C GLY A 101 15.02 0.81 -5.93
N ARG A 102 14.20 0.47 -6.92
CA ARG A 102 13.50 1.44 -7.78
C ARG A 102 12.41 2.24 -7.04
N VAL A 103 11.83 1.67 -5.96
CA VAL A 103 10.77 2.31 -5.18
C VAL A 103 11.29 2.61 -3.78
N ALA A 104 11.90 3.78 -3.67
CA ALA A 104 12.42 4.34 -2.43
C ALA A 104 12.15 5.85 -2.45
N ARG A 105 11.41 6.36 -1.47
CA ARG A 105 11.05 7.79 -1.41
C ARG A 105 12.07 8.63 -0.66
N LEU A 106 12.76 8.05 0.32
CA LEU A 106 13.78 8.78 1.07
C LEU A 106 14.96 9.18 0.17
N PRO A 107 15.45 10.43 0.27
CA PRO A 107 16.67 10.83 -0.41
C PRO A 107 17.88 10.00 0.04
N ASP A 108 18.82 9.70 -0.88
CA ASP A 108 20.02 8.91 -0.57
C ASP A 108 20.91 9.56 0.51
N LYS A 109 20.84 10.88 0.67
CA LYS A 109 21.53 11.64 1.72
C LYS A 109 20.92 11.44 3.12
N VAL A 110 19.69 10.94 3.20
CA VAL A 110 18.92 10.75 4.44
C VAL A 110 19.02 9.30 4.92
N ALA A 111 18.84 8.33 4.02
CA ALA A 111 18.87 6.91 4.36
C ALA A 111 19.45 6.06 3.22
N THR A 112 19.91 4.86 3.57
CA THR A 112 20.35 3.88 2.57
C THR A 112 19.14 3.44 1.74
N ARG A 113 19.22 3.58 0.42
CA ARG A 113 18.17 3.13 -0.51
C ARG A 113 17.90 1.62 -0.42
N TYR A 114 18.94 0.84 -0.10
CA TYR A 114 19.00 -0.62 -0.21
C TYR A 114 18.78 -1.14 -1.64
N VAL A 115 19.17 -2.39 -1.86
CA VAL A 115 18.87 -3.11 -3.11
C VAL A 115 17.38 -3.44 -3.20
N GLY A 116 16.86 -3.58 -4.42
CA GLY A 116 15.46 -3.94 -4.65
C GLY A 116 15.19 -5.44 -4.49
N ASN A 117 13.92 -5.81 -4.48
CA ASN A 117 13.46 -7.17 -4.21
C ASN A 117 14.07 -8.22 -5.14
N MET A 118 14.17 -7.98 -6.45
CA MET A 118 14.73 -8.98 -7.37
C MET A 118 16.20 -9.26 -7.11
N ALA A 119 16.97 -8.24 -6.69
CA ALA A 119 18.35 -8.43 -6.28
C ALA A 119 18.44 -9.23 -4.96
N ILE A 120 17.50 -9.04 -4.04
CA ILE A 120 17.39 -9.86 -2.82
C ILE A 120 17.05 -11.30 -3.18
N GLY A 121 16.06 -11.52 -4.05
CA GLY A 121 15.65 -12.86 -4.47
C GLY A 121 16.75 -13.63 -5.20
N ALA A 122 17.59 -12.94 -5.99
CA ALA A 122 18.78 -13.55 -6.60
C ALA A 122 19.78 -14.12 -5.57
N THR A 123 19.74 -13.68 -4.31
CA THR A 123 20.61 -14.21 -3.24
C THR A 123 20.03 -15.44 -2.55
N TYR A 124 18.74 -15.75 -2.74
CA TYR A 124 18.02 -16.79 -2.02
C TYR A 124 18.68 -18.18 -2.09
N PRO A 125 19.19 -18.68 -3.24
CA PRO A 125 19.79 -20.01 -3.30
C PRO A 125 21.01 -20.21 -2.39
N LEU A 126 21.70 -19.12 -2.04
CA LEU A 126 22.92 -19.16 -1.21
C LEU A 126 22.68 -18.71 0.23
N TYR A 127 21.72 -17.81 0.44
CA TYR A 127 21.53 -17.11 1.72
C TYR A 127 20.13 -17.23 2.30
N ASN A 128 19.23 -17.94 1.61
CA ASN A 128 17.83 -18.09 1.98
C ASN A 128 17.20 -16.70 2.26
N ILE A 129 16.39 -16.57 3.31
CA ILE A 129 15.71 -15.31 3.68
C ILE A 129 16.61 -14.23 4.31
N THR A 130 17.88 -14.53 4.59
CA THR A 130 18.77 -13.67 5.41
C THR A 130 18.83 -12.22 4.93
N PHE A 131 18.92 -12.01 3.61
CA PHE A 131 19.01 -10.66 3.06
C PHE A 131 17.66 -9.93 3.04
N ALA A 132 16.54 -10.63 2.88
CA ALA A 132 15.22 -10.03 3.04
C ALA A 132 15.03 -9.50 4.46
N GLU A 133 15.39 -10.29 5.48
CA GLU A 133 15.28 -9.86 6.88
C GLU A 133 16.16 -8.64 7.18
N ARG A 134 17.45 -8.69 6.81
CA ARG A 134 18.41 -7.63 7.14
C ARG A 134 18.10 -6.33 6.43
N VAL A 135 17.75 -6.39 5.15
CA VAL A 135 17.40 -5.19 4.37
C VAL A 135 16.14 -4.55 4.94
N ASN A 136 15.08 -5.34 5.16
CA ASN A 136 13.81 -4.80 5.64
C ASN A 136 13.88 -4.29 7.09
N LYS A 137 14.68 -4.92 7.96
CA LYS A 137 14.95 -4.38 9.30
C LYS A 137 15.66 -3.03 9.21
N GLY A 138 16.67 -2.90 8.33
CA GLY A 138 17.37 -1.64 8.11
C GLY A 138 16.48 -0.53 7.53
N ILE A 139 15.60 -0.87 6.59
CA ILE A 139 14.56 0.03 6.08
C ILE A 139 13.65 0.48 7.23
N ALA A 140 13.14 -0.46 8.03
CA ALA A 140 12.22 -0.19 9.14
C ALA A 140 12.85 0.73 10.19
N THR A 141 14.10 0.47 10.59
CA THR A 141 14.83 1.34 11.50
C THR A 141 14.98 2.75 10.92
N SER A 142 15.29 2.88 9.62
CA SER A 142 15.51 4.19 8.98
C SER A 142 14.22 5.02 8.94
N ILE A 143 13.10 4.43 8.51
CA ILE A 143 11.83 5.15 8.42
C ILE A 143 11.21 5.40 9.80
N GLY A 144 11.39 4.48 10.76
CA GLY A 144 10.89 4.65 12.12
C GLY A 144 11.55 5.82 12.85
N GLN A 145 12.86 6.03 12.67
CA GLN A 145 13.57 7.19 13.20
C GLN A 145 13.09 8.53 12.62
N LEU A 146 12.47 8.50 11.45
CA LEU A 146 11.91 9.68 10.78
C LEU A 146 10.43 9.90 11.13
N GLY A 147 9.81 9.05 11.95
CA GLY A 147 8.42 9.19 12.40
C GLY A 147 7.38 8.51 11.51
N PHE A 148 7.79 7.67 10.55
CA PHE A 148 6.87 6.80 9.83
C PHE A 148 6.49 5.60 10.70
N ASN A 149 5.23 5.15 10.58
CA ASN A 149 4.74 3.98 11.31
C ASN A 149 4.06 2.94 10.40
N VAL A 150 3.91 3.23 9.10
CA VAL A 150 3.46 2.31 8.08
C VAL A 150 4.45 2.31 6.91
N ASN A 151 4.81 1.13 6.41
CA ASN A 151 5.51 0.98 5.13
C ASN A 151 4.64 0.14 4.19
N PHE A 152 4.35 0.68 3.02
CA PHE A 152 3.69 -0.05 1.95
C PHE A 152 4.69 -0.95 1.23
N ALA A 153 5.13 -1.97 1.94
CA ALA A 153 6.06 -3.00 1.52
C ALA A 153 5.85 -4.24 2.40
N PRO A 154 6.19 -5.45 1.94
CA PRO A 154 6.86 -5.75 0.67
C PRO A 154 5.89 -6.01 -0.49
N THR A 155 6.43 -5.91 -1.71
CA THR A 155 5.79 -6.40 -2.93
C THR A 155 6.02 -7.91 -3.05
N VAL A 156 4.95 -8.70 -3.17
CA VAL A 156 4.97 -10.16 -3.32
C VAL A 156 4.27 -10.64 -4.59
N ASP A 157 4.11 -9.76 -5.56
CA ASP A 157 3.68 -10.15 -6.90
C ASP A 157 4.73 -11.08 -7.52
N VAL A 158 4.33 -12.25 -8.02
CA VAL A 158 5.24 -13.23 -8.63
C VAL A 158 5.47 -12.85 -10.09
N ASN A 159 6.67 -12.41 -10.45
CA ASN A 159 6.94 -11.86 -11.78
C ASN A 159 7.19 -12.95 -12.83
N VAL A 160 6.15 -13.75 -13.13
CA VAL A 160 6.18 -14.82 -14.15
C VAL A 160 6.12 -14.30 -15.59
N ASN A 161 5.79 -13.02 -15.77
CA ASN A 161 5.77 -12.35 -17.07
C ASN A 161 6.96 -11.41 -17.22
N ALA A 162 7.89 -11.76 -18.12
CA ALA A 162 9.09 -10.97 -18.39
C ALA A 162 8.78 -9.57 -18.96
N ASP A 163 7.64 -9.41 -19.65
CA ASP A 163 7.23 -8.15 -20.26
C ASP A 163 6.42 -7.26 -19.31
N ASN A 164 6.21 -7.68 -18.04
CA ASN A 164 5.49 -6.89 -17.05
C ASN A 164 6.22 -5.56 -16.77
N PRO A 165 5.64 -4.40 -17.13
CA PRO A 165 6.33 -3.12 -17.03
C PRO A 165 6.22 -2.47 -15.65
N VAL A 166 5.31 -2.96 -14.79
CA VAL A 166 4.95 -2.34 -13.50
C VAL A 166 5.66 -2.97 -12.32
N ILE A 167 5.69 -4.31 -12.27
CA ILE A 167 6.33 -5.06 -11.18
C ILE A 167 7.81 -5.24 -11.49
N ASN A 168 8.16 -6.04 -12.50
CA ASN A 168 9.55 -6.20 -12.95
C ASN A 168 10.48 -6.45 -11.75
N VAL A 169 11.56 -5.67 -11.61
CA VAL A 169 12.53 -5.74 -10.48
C VAL A 169 11.96 -5.50 -9.07
N ARG A 170 10.68 -5.09 -8.94
CA ARG A 170 9.99 -4.93 -7.64
C ARG A 170 9.51 -6.26 -7.06
N SER A 171 9.41 -7.33 -7.85
CA SER A 171 9.18 -8.67 -7.33
C SER A 171 10.48 -9.26 -6.79
N TYR A 172 10.39 -10.21 -5.85
CA TYR A 172 11.53 -11.04 -5.46
C TYR A 172 11.95 -12.02 -6.57
N GLY A 173 11.05 -12.41 -7.48
CA GLY A 173 11.37 -13.34 -8.56
C GLY A 173 10.14 -13.98 -9.19
N GLU A 174 10.37 -15.08 -9.90
CA GLU A 174 9.35 -15.82 -10.66
C GLU A 174 8.87 -17.10 -9.95
N ASP A 175 9.58 -17.57 -8.91
CA ASP A 175 9.17 -18.74 -8.13
C ASP A 175 8.21 -18.30 -6.99
N PRO A 176 6.94 -18.76 -6.98
CA PRO A 176 5.96 -18.35 -5.98
C PRO A 176 6.37 -18.66 -4.54
N GLN A 177 7.04 -19.79 -4.30
CA GLN A 177 7.45 -20.21 -2.97
C GLN A 177 8.60 -19.33 -2.46
N VAL A 178 9.57 -19.01 -3.33
CA VAL A 178 10.66 -18.09 -3.00
C VAL A 178 10.12 -16.69 -2.69
N VAL A 179 9.18 -16.19 -3.50
CA VAL A 179 8.52 -14.89 -3.27
C VAL A 179 7.76 -14.89 -1.94
N ALA A 180 7.05 -15.99 -1.62
CA ALA A 180 6.31 -16.14 -0.38
C ALA A 180 7.21 -16.10 0.86
N GLU A 181 8.32 -16.84 0.85
CA GLU A 181 9.25 -16.91 1.98
C GLU A 181 9.97 -15.58 2.21
N LEU A 182 10.47 -14.94 1.15
CA LEU A 182 11.12 -13.64 1.22
C LEU A 182 10.15 -12.53 1.65
N GLY A 183 8.91 -12.56 1.11
CA GLY A 183 7.85 -11.64 1.48
C GLY A 183 7.46 -11.76 2.95
N ALA A 184 7.24 -12.98 3.45
CA ALA A 184 6.93 -13.20 4.87
C ALA A 184 8.07 -12.76 5.79
N ALA A 185 9.33 -13.03 5.42
CA ALA A 185 10.50 -12.56 6.15
C ALA A 185 10.61 -11.03 6.19
N ALA A 186 10.29 -10.36 5.08
CA ALA A 186 10.25 -8.91 5.01
C ALA A 186 9.14 -8.30 5.89
N VAL A 187 7.93 -8.88 5.86
CA VAL A 187 6.82 -8.48 6.77
C VAL A 187 7.25 -8.61 8.24
N ALA A 188 7.80 -9.76 8.62
CA ALA A 188 8.27 -10.01 9.98
C ALA A 188 9.34 -8.99 10.41
N ALA A 189 10.30 -8.71 9.54
CA ALA A 189 11.37 -7.76 9.81
C ALA A 189 10.86 -6.32 10.01
N LEU A 190 9.96 -5.83 9.15
CA LEU A 190 9.33 -4.51 9.30
C LEU A 190 8.57 -4.42 10.63
N GLN A 191 7.73 -5.40 10.93
CA GLN A 191 6.90 -5.40 12.14
C GLN A 191 7.71 -5.58 13.43
N SER A 192 8.85 -6.27 13.37
CA SER A 192 9.77 -6.38 14.51
C SER A 192 10.35 -5.04 14.98
N GLU A 193 10.35 -4.04 14.11
CA GLU A 193 10.80 -2.67 14.39
C GLU A 193 9.61 -1.71 14.58
N ASN A 194 8.41 -2.23 14.88
CA ASN A 194 7.15 -1.49 15.08
C ASN A 194 6.68 -0.70 13.84
N ILE A 195 7.06 -1.13 12.64
CA ILE A 195 6.51 -0.60 11.39
C ILE A 195 5.42 -1.55 10.88
N LEU A 196 4.22 -1.03 10.68
CA LEU A 196 3.14 -1.79 10.08
C LEU A 196 3.44 -2.02 8.59
N SER A 197 3.51 -3.29 8.20
CA SER A 197 3.75 -3.69 6.81
C SER A 197 2.43 -3.82 6.05
N ALA A 198 2.41 -3.32 4.80
CA ALA A 198 1.34 -3.61 3.85
C ALA A 198 1.84 -4.51 2.71
N LEU A 199 1.40 -5.76 2.73
CA LEU A 199 1.73 -6.74 1.69
C LEU A 199 0.96 -6.42 0.41
N LYS A 200 1.63 -6.41 -0.75
CA LYS A 200 1.02 -5.90 -1.99
C LYS A 200 1.46 -6.65 -3.27
N HIS A 201 0.67 -6.65 -4.35
CA HIS A 201 -0.65 -6.01 -4.51
C HIS A 201 -1.72 -7.09 -4.71
N PHE A 202 -2.58 -7.33 -3.72
CA PHE A 202 -3.55 -8.42 -3.73
C PHE A 202 -4.60 -8.25 -4.85
N PRO A 203 -4.95 -9.30 -5.62
CA PRO A 203 -4.58 -10.72 -5.46
C PRO A 203 -3.31 -11.16 -6.22
N GLY A 204 -2.55 -10.22 -6.78
CA GLY A 204 -1.33 -10.45 -7.54
C GLY A 204 -1.28 -9.57 -8.78
N HIS A 205 -0.15 -8.90 -9.00
CA HIS A 205 0.10 -8.04 -10.18
C HIS A 205 1.19 -8.62 -11.10
N GLY A 206 1.57 -9.87 -10.88
CA GLY A 206 2.76 -10.51 -11.46
C GLY A 206 2.68 -10.86 -12.94
N ASP A 207 1.51 -11.27 -13.43
CA ASP A 207 1.24 -11.56 -14.86
C ASP A 207 0.13 -10.69 -15.44
N THR A 208 0.27 -9.37 -15.26
CA THR A 208 -0.70 -8.46 -15.89
C THR A 208 -0.28 -8.06 -17.28
N HIS A 209 -1.26 -8.08 -18.18
CA HIS A 209 -1.23 -7.33 -19.43
C HIS A 209 -2.33 -6.25 -19.39
N THR A 210 -2.20 -5.22 -20.22
CA THR A 210 -3.21 -4.16 -20.33
C THR A 210 -4.36 -4.65 -21.22
N ASP A 211 -5.60 -4.69 -20.70
CA ASP A 211 -6.78 -4.92 -21.52
C ASP A 211 -6.97 -3.72 -22.46
N SER A 212 -6.96 -3.96 -23.76
CA SER A 212 -7.08 -2.90 -24.77
C SER A 212 -8.44 -2.18 -24.79
N HIS A 213 -9.49 -2.79 -24.22
CA HIS A 213 -10.84 -2.22 -24.21
C HIS A 213 -11.07 -1.26 -23.05
N THR A 214 -10.38 -1.49 -21.94
CA THR A 214 -10.55 -0.77 -20.67
C THR A 214 -9.29 0.03 -20.32
N GLY A 215 -8.12 -0.44 -20.69
CA GLY A 215 -6.84 0.11 -20.22
C GLY A 215 -6.52 -0.29 -18.77
N LEU A 216 -7.34 -1.16 -18.15
CA LEU A 216 -7.05 -1.77 -16.86
C LEU A 216 -6.10 -2.96 -17.05
N PRO A 217 -5.18 -3.20 -16.10
CA PRO A 217 -4.45 -4.46 -16.05
C PRO A 217 -5.42 -5.62 -15.80
N ARG A 218 -5.16 -6.75 -16.44
CA ARG A 218 -5.96 -7.97 -16.33
C ARG A 218 -5.07 -9.20 -16.22
N VAL A 219 -5.54 -10.17 -15.43
CA VAL A 219 -4.93 -11.51 -15.28
C VAL A 219 -5.97 -12.55 -15.70
N ASP A 220 -5.61 -13.40 -16.67
CA ASP A 220 -6.48 -14.44 -17.25
C ASP A 220 -6.05 -15.87 -16.88
N HIS A 221 -5.27 -16.01 -15.81
CA HIS A 221 -4.90 -17.30 -15.24
C HIS A 221 -6.12 -18.17 -14.91
N ASP A 222 -5.98 -19.49 -15.10
CA ASP A 222 -6.93 -20.45 -14.56
C ASP A 222 -6.91 -20.47 -13.02
N LEU A 223 -7.97 -20.99 -12.38
CA LEU A 223 -8.07 -21.01 -10.92
C LEU A 223 -6.93 -21.79 -10.24
N ALA A 224 -6.38 -22.82 -10.88
CA ALA A 224 -5.29 -23.60 -10.30
C ALA A 224 -4.01 -22.78 -10.27
N THR A 225 -3.72 -22.05 -11.35
CA THR A 225 -2.61 -21.10 -11.45
C THR A 225 -2.78 -19.96 -10.47
N VAL A 226 -3.98 -19.36 -10.36
CA VAL A 226 -4.25 -18.30 -9.39
C VAL A 226 -3.96 -18.74 -7.95
N GLU A 227 -4.38 -19.95 -7.57
CA GLU A 227 -4.14 -20.47 -6.22
C GLU A 227 -2.66 -20.84 -5.97
N ALA A 228 -1.98 -21.38 -6.98
CA ALA A 228 -0.61 -21.87 -6.86
C ALA A 228 0.46 -20.77 -7.04
N VAL A 229 0.12 -19.67 -7.72
CA VAL A 229 1.06 -18.60 -8.09
C VAL A 229 0.65 -17.29 -7.43
N ASP A 230 -0.49 -16.73 -7.84
CA ASP A 230 -0.85 -15.34 -7.50
C ASP A 230 -1.20 -15.18 -6.02
N LEU A 231 -2.05 -16.09 -5.51
CA LEU A 231 -2.54 -16.05 -4.13
C LEU A 231 -1.58 -16.71 -3.13
N LEU A 232 -0.62 -17.50 -3.60
CA LEU A 232 0.24 -18.30 -2.74
C LEU A 232 1.08 -17.43 -1.77
N PRO A 233 1.75 -16.35 -2.19
CA PRO A 233 2.51 -15.50 -1.28
C PRO A 233 1.66 -14.85 -0.19
N PHE A 234 0.44 -14.41 -0.53
CA PHE A 234 -0.48 -13.78 0.43
C PHE A 234 -0.97 -14.79 1.47
N ARG A 235 -1.44 -15.97 1.01
CA ARG A 235 -1.89 -17.03 1.91
C ARG A 235 -0.76 -17.47 2.82
N TYR A 236 0.44 -17.67 2.27
CA TYR A 236 1.63 -18.05 3.04
C TYR A 236 1.91 -17.03 4.15
N ALA A 237 1.99 -15.73 3.83
CA ALA A 237 2.28 -14.69 4.82
C ALA A 237 1.21 -14.60 5.93
N ILE A 238 -0.06 -14.85 5.63
CA ILE A 238 -1.15 -14.88 6.61
C ILE A 238 -0.99 -16.07 7.57
N GLU A 239 -0.55 -17.23 7.07
CA GLU A 239 -0.46 -18.49 7.80
C GLU A 239 0.79 -18.61 8.70
N GLN A 240 1.84 -17.80 8.49
CA GLN A 240 3.12 -17.89 9.24
C GLN A 240 3.08 -17.42 10.72
N GLY A 241 1.92 -17.03 11.25
CA GLY A 241 1.78 -16.55 12.65
C GLY A 241 2.26 -15.12 12.90
N GLN A 242 2.81 -14.44 11.89
CA GLN A 242 3.15 -13.02 11.87
C GLN A 242 2.49 -12.34 10.65
N ALA A 243 1.16 -12.46 10.56
CA ALA A 243 0.40 -11.90 9.45
C ALA A 243 0.71 -10.40 9.25
N PRO A 244 0.69 -9.90 8.00
CA PRO A 244 0.92 -8.50 7.73
C PRO A 244 -0.20 -7.64 8.33
N ALA A 245 0.18 -6.52 8.96
CA ALA A 245 -0.77 -5.57 9.54
C ALA A 245 -1.78 -5.06 8.51
N MET A 246 -1.32 -4.87 7.27
CA MET A 246 -2.16 -4.45 6.15
C MET A 246 -1.94 -5.34 4.92
N ILE A 247 -2.96 -5.46 4.07
CA ILE A 247 -2.85 -5.99 2.71
C ILE A 247 -3.40 -4.95 1.76
N MET A 248 -2.56 -4.54 0.81
CA MET A 248 -2.93 -3.56 -0.22
C MET A 248 -3.49 -4.27 -1.44
N THR A 249 -4.65 -3.84 -1.92
CA THR A 249 -5.32 -4.39 -3.10
C THR A 249 -4.79 -3.76 -4.38
N ALA A 250 -4.96 -4.41 -5.53
CA ALA A 250 -4.61 -3.88 -6.83
C ALA A 250 -5.86 -3.54 -7.67
N HIS A 251 -5.77 -2.49 -8.50
CA HIS A 251 -6.82 -2.16 -9.48
C HIS A 251 -6.72 -3.04 -10.73
N ILE A 252 -6.89 -4.35 -10.57
CA ILE A 252 -6.68 -5.36 -11.62
C ILE A 252 -7.93 -6.22 -11.77
N GLN A 253 -8.25 -6.61 -13.00
CA GLN A 253 -9.34 -7.54 -13.28
C GLN A 253 -8.86 -9.00 -13.18
N TYR A 254 -9.61 -9.81 -12.43
CA TYR A 254 -9.42 -11.26 -12.30
C TYR A 254 -10.74 -11.97 -12.62
N PRO A 255 -11.06 -12.20 -13.91
CA PRO A 255 -12.38 -12.67 -14.34
C PRO A 255 -12.79 -14.01 -13.74
N LEU A 256 -11.83 -14.90 -13.47
CA LEU A 256 -12.13 -16.20 -12.85
C LEU A 256 -12.33 -16.12 -11.34
N LEU A 257 -11.87 -15.06 -10.67
CA LEU A 257 -12.18 -14.81 -9.25
C LEU A 257 -13.47 -14.01 -9.10
N ASP A 258 -13.68 -13.01 -9.97
CA ASP A 258 -14.93 -12.26 -10.04
C ASP A 258 -15.23 -11.80 -11.47
N ASP A 259 -16.27 -12.37 -12.05
CA ASP A 259 -16.83 -12.04 -13.36
C ASP A 259 -17.89 -10.93 -13.32
N THR A 260 -18.12 -10.32 -12.15
CA THR A 260 -19.12 -9.25 -11.98
C THR A 260 -18.78 -8.06 -12.87
N ARG A 261 -19.77 -7.59 -13.63
CA ARG A 261 -19.64 -6.42 -14.51
C ARG A 261 -20.36 -5.21 -13.92
N PHE A 262 -19.82 -4.03 -14.21
CA PHE A 262 -20.47 -2.76 -13.90
C PHE A 262 -20.28 -1.75 -15.04
N LYS A 263 -21.10 -0.69 -15.02
CA LYS A 263 -20.98 0.44 -15.93
C LYS A 263 -19.97 1.44 -15.37
N ALA A 264 -18.87 1.63 -16.10
CA ALA A 264 -17.86 2.65 -15.80
C ALA A 264 -18.43 4.07 -16.00
N LEU A 265 -17.68 5.11 -15.60
CA LEU A 265 -18.12 6.50 -15.78
C LEU A 265 -18.28 6.89 -17.25
N ASP A 266 -17.57 6.24 -18.16
CA ASP A 266 -17.71 6.43 -19.61
C ASP A 266 -18.91 5.66 -20.22
N GLY A 267 -19.69 4.94 -19.39
CA GLY A 267 -20.87 4.19 -19.79
C GLY A 267 -20.60 2.80 -20.35
N LYS A 268 -19.33 2.37 -20.46
CA LYS A 268 -18.98 1.03 -20.97
C LYS A 268 -19.11 -0.04 -19.89
N ASP A 269 -19.44 -1.26 -20.32
CA ASP A 269 -19.44 -2.43 -19.44
C ASP A 269 -18.01 -2.92 -19.21
N THR A 270 -17.58 -2.94 -17.96
CA THR A 270 -16.26 -3.42 -17.56
C THR A 270 -16.38 -4.44 -16.43
N LEU A 271 -15.35 -5.28 -16.25
CA LEU A 271 -15.27 -6.16 -15.09
C LEU A 271 -14.87 -5.35 -13.86
N VAL A 272 -15.41 -5.75 -12.70
CA VAL A 272 -15.03 -5.17 -11.42
C VAL A 272 -13.54 -5.44 -11.15
N PRO A 273 -12.72 -4.41 -10.86
CA PRO A 273 -11.34 -4.64 -10.42
C PRO A 273 -11.32 -5.20 -9.00
N ALA A 274 -10.25 -5.89 -8.62
CA ALA A 274 -10.14 -6.56 -7.33
C ALA A 274 -10.36 -5.61 -6.13
N THR A 275 -9.88 -4.36 -6.21
CA THR A 275 -10.12 -3.32 -5.20
C THR A 275 -11.61 -3.03 -4.92
N LEU A 276 -12.51 -3.28 -5.89
CA LEU A 276 -13.96 -3.05 -5.74
C LEU A 276 -14.76 -4.35 -5.63
N SER A 277 -14.11 -5.51 -5.67
CA SER A 277 -14.79 -6.80 -5.69
C SER A 277 -15.06 -7.32 -4.28
N HIS A 278 -16.33 -7.41 -3.90
CA HIS A 278 -16.73 -8.08 -2.66
C HIS A 278 -16.39 -9.58 -2.67
N LYS A 279 -16.45 -10.24 -3.84
CA LYS A 279 -16.07 -11.67 -3.94
C LYS A 279 -14.59 -11.87 -3.63
N ILE A 280 -13.72 -10.99 -4.13
CA ILE A 280 -12.27 -11.07 -3.91
C ILE A 280 -11.90 -10.60 -2.49
N LEU A 281 -12.34 -9.41 -2.07
CA LEU A 281 -11.92 -8.85 -0.77
C LEU A 281 -12.57 -9.54 0.43
N THR A 282 -13.88 -9.77 0.38
CA THR A 282 -14.59 -10.42 1.48
C THR A 282 -14.60 -11.93 1.32
N GLY A 283 -14.98 -12.42 0.14
CA GLY A 283 -15.11 -13.86 -0.11
C GLY A 283 -13.77 -14.60 -0.02
N ILE A 284 -12.73 -14.09 -0.68
CA ILE A 284 -11.42 -14.75 -0.72
C ILE A 284 -10.55 -14.28 0.44
N LEU A 285 -10.19 -12.99 0.51
CA LEU A 285 -9.19 -12.52 1.46
C LEU A 285 -9.68 -12.60 2.91
N ARG A 286 -10.86 -12.05 3.21
CA ARG A 286 -11.41 -12.05 4.58
C ARG A 286 -11.86 -13.45 5.02
N ASN A 287 -12.66 -14.12 4.20
CA ASN A 287 -13.32 -15.37 4.60
C ASN A 287 -12.48 -16.62 4.31
N LYS A 288 -12.08 -16.84 3.04
CA LYS A 288 -11.35 -18.06 2.65
C LYS A 288 -9.94 -18.11 3.25
N MET A 289 -9.19 -17.00 3.20
CA MET A 289 -7.84 -16.91 3.76
C MET A 289 -7.82 -16.55 5.25
N GLY A 290 -8.97 -16.14 5.81
CA GLY A 290 -9.08 -15.80 7.23
C GLY A 290 -8.33 -14.53 7.64
N TYR A 291 -7.96 -13.64 6.71
CA TYR A 291 -7.18 -12.45 7.03
C TYR A 291 -7.94 -11.50 7.97
N GLN A 292 -7.37 -11.12 9.12
CA GLN A 292 -8.02 -10.25 10.10
C GLN A 292 -7.46 -8.82 10.17
N GLY A 293 -6.42 -8.50 9.39
CA GLY A 293 -5.82 -7.17 9.37
C GLY A 293 -6.58 -6.16 8.51
N ILE A 294 -5.93 -5.02 8.26
CA ILE A 294 -6.50 -3.90 7.51
C ILE A 294 -6.37 -4.20 6.01
N ILE A 295 -7.47 -4.07 5.27
CA ILE A 295 -7.43 -4.07 3.81
C ILE A 295 -7.36 -2.60 3.39
N VAL A 296 -6.33 -2.24 2.64
CA VAL A 296 -6.11 -0.89 2.12
C VAL A 296 -6.11 -0.94 0.59
N THR A 297 -6.65 0.08 -0.06
CA THR A 297 -6.64 0.13 -1.53
C THR A 297 -5.28 0.60 -2.03
N ASP A 298 -4.89 0.24 -3.25
CA ASP A 298 -3.95 1.06 -4.01
C ASP A 298 -4.56 2.46 -4.26
N ALA A 299 -3.75 3.42 -4.67
CA ALA A 299 -4.14 4.82 -4.78
C ALA A 299 -5.37 5.00 -5.69
N LEU A 300 -6.46 5.58 -5.15
CA LEU A 300 -7.74 5.71 -5.84
C LEU A 300 -7.77 6.83 -6.90
N ASP A 301 -6.76 7.69 -6.90
CA ASP A 301 -6.54 8.73 -7.92
C ASP A 301 -5.80 8.19 -9.16
N MET A 302 -5.31 6.94 -9.12
CA MET A 302 -4.72 6.31 -10.29
C MET A 302 -5.72 6.29 -11.45
N ALA A 303 -5.24 6.64 -12.64
CA ALA A 303 -6.03 6.65 -13.87
C ALA A 303 -6.79 5.32 -14.09
N GLY A 304 -6.23 4.21 -13.62
CA GLY A 304 -6.85 2.88 -13.67
C GLY A 304 -8.20 2.78 -12.93
N ILE A 305 -8.47 3.57 -11.90
CA ILE A 305 -9.73 3.48 -11.15
C ILE A 305 -10.54 4.78 -11.15
N ALA A 306 -9.88 5.94 -11.24
CA ALA A 306 -10.51 7.26 -11.28
C ALA A 306 -11.42 7.45 -12.52
N HIS A 307 -11.15 6.76 -13.62
CA HIS A 307 -12.02 6.73 -14.80
C HIS A 307 -13.26 5.82 -14.66
N TYR A 308 -13.30 4.99 -13.61
CA TYR A 308 -14.26 3.89 -13.49
C TYR A 308 -15.30 4.11 -12.41
N VAL A 309 -14.91 4.71 -11.30
CA VAL A 309 -15.79 5.06 -10.19
C VAL A 309 -15.52 6.50 -9.78
N GLY A 310 -16.57 7.31 -9.69
CA GLY A 310 -16.42 8.68 -9.19
C GLY A 310 -16.00 8.65 -7.72
N HIS A 311 -15.23 9.64 -7.25
CA HIS A 311 -14.67 9.69 -5.90
C HIS A 311 -15.68 9.41 -4.75
N LYS A 312 -16.99 9.68 -4.95
CA LYS A 312 -18.06 9.41 -3.97
C LYS A 312 -18.59 7.96 -3.94
N LYS A 313 -18.26 7.12 -4.93
CA LYS A 313 -18.70 5.72 -5.01
C LYS A 313 -17.58 4.72 -4.72
N ALA A 314 -16.36 5.20 -4.48
CA ALA A 314 -15.16 4.40 -4.27
C ALA A 314 -14.81 4.18 -2.79
N GLY A 315 -15.55 4.79 -1.85
CA GLY A 315 -15.34 4.70 -0.39
C GLY A 315 -16.57 4.21 0.36
#